data_AF-A0A8B7XW49-F1
#
_entry.id   AF-A0A8B7XW49-F1
#
_cell.length_a   1.000
_cell.length_b   1.000
_cell.length_c   1.000
_cell.angle_alpha   90.00
_cell.angle_beta   90.00
_cell.angle_gamma   90.00
#
_symmetry.space_group_name_H-M   'P 1'
#
loop_
_entity.id
_entity.type
_entity.pdbx_description
1 polymer ?
#
loop_
_entity_poly.entity_id
_entity_poly.type
_entity_poly.pdbx_seq_one_letter_code
_entity_poly.pdbx_strand_id
1 'polypeptide(L)'
;MMATRTRTQLPVATATVGPANWRESTIKEIKVSQSTVDRSDKGLDLGRSIDPLPSLRDNCAQQSNTVVNSYVRETRAVLVKLRESFLDTNEEIKCLLRGKEALEKKLEHIRKDISLNKMSTEIRCTRPGRERERDGADTLLDRELRHLLQLKKALEAQLRSVQKQLQILDQVRKRLNAVIQERNRVLDLICHAVSSVTNGRASRNNGRHSRQEKSVTMTFGANGLGYTRQIDQNMNANNGGRSSKLDAGDGDSNELPIDPLGPYTPEASAAIDQAREARHRSMGLRREIRDAIENTERLQETAHKAVNSGMNKKVAETITLRQHLTVAAGENRHAIHRSQRWYDSTERARYYTVGPEMQSDLEMRERLDRPLVRVYQRHPGTNLPEAQDIIRGAAGLDKSLLTTSRNIAMLQMANNRLQDDIRHKNAGASVDSSIVRMRRRLANHRWVMGSV
;
A
#
# COMPACT_ATOMS: atom_id res chain seq x y z
N MET A 1 13.77 61.74 51.06
CA MET A 1 13.95 63.01 51.80
C MET A 1 12.79 63.18 52.76
N MET A 2 12.94 62.76 54.02
CA MET A 2 11.89 62.90 55.04
C MET A 2 12.06 64.24 55.76
N ALA A 3 11.03 65.08 55.68
CA ALA A 3 10.97 66.34 56.41
C ALA A 3 10.75 66.06 57.90
N THR A 4 11.80 66.22 58.71
CA THR A 4 11.72 66.27 60.17
C THR A 4 10.85 67.46 60.57
N ARG A 5 9.58 67.21 60.91
CA ARG A 5 8.74 68.21 61.58
C ARG A 5 9.29 68.44 62.99
N THR A 6 10.11 69.48 63.14
CA THR A 6 10.49 70.02 64.45
C THR A 6 9.25 70.60 65.11
N ARG A 7 8.70 69.87 66.09
CA ARG A 7 7.59 70.35 66.93
C ARG A 7 8.12 71.55 67.73
N THR A 8 7.60 72.73 67.42
CA THR A 8 7.84 73.98 68.16
C THR A 8 7.57 73.75 69.65
N GLN A 9 8.62 73.79 70.47
CA GLN A 9 8.46 73.91 71.91
C GLN A 9 7.80 75.26 72.18
N LEU A 10 6.57 75.23 72.71
CA LEU A 10 5.92 76.43 73.20
C LEU A 10 6.71 76.94 74.42
N PRO A 11 7.17 78.20 74.43
CA PRO A 11 7.78 78.77 75.62
C PRO A 11 6.71 78.83 76.70
N VAL A 12 6.91 78.10 77.80
CA VAL A 12 6.00 78.11 78.94
C VAL A 12 6.01 79.53 79.53
N ALA A 13 4.91 80.26 79.34
CA ALA A 13 4.77 81.63 79.77
C ALA A 13 4.97 81.76 81.29
N THR A 14 5.87 82.67 81.68
CA THR A 14 6.19 83.08 83.06
C THR A 14 5.10 83.97 83.67
N ALA A 15 3.84 83.55 83.63
CA ALA A 15 2.77 84.21 84.39
C ALA A 15 2.55 83.47 85.72
N THR A 16 2.73 84.18 86.83
CA THR A 16 2.66 83.65 88.20
C THR A 16 1.32 83.92 88.83
N VAL A 17 0.39 83.00 88.58
CA VAL A 17 -0.89 82.91 89.28
C VAL A 17 -1.04 81.47 89.77
N GLY A 18 -0.68 81.22 91.04
CA GLY A 18 -0.86 79.93 91.73
C GLY A 18 0.29 79.55 92.69
N PRO A 19 0.03 78.69 93.70
CA PRO A 19 1.05 78.16 94.62
C PRO A 19 2.20 77.45 93.89
N ALA A 20 3.46 77.67 94.31
CA ALA A 20 4.66 77.17 93.62
C ALA A 20 4.71 75.63 93.53
N ASN A 21 4.25 74.93 94.58
CA ASN A 21 4.15 73.48 94.63
C ASN A 21 3.19 72.92 93.56
N TRP A 22 2.08 73.61 93.28
CA TRP A 22 1.11 73.19 92.25
C TRP A 22 1.67 73.40 90.84
N ARG A 23 2.37 74.51 90.60
CA ARG A 23 3.05 74.76 89.32
C ARG A 23 4.12 73.70 89.02
N GLU A 24 4.99 73.41 89.98
CA GLU A 24 6.05 72.42 89.80
C GLU A 24 5.49 71.02 89.57
N SER A 25 4.45 70.63 90.32
CA SER A 25 3.73 69.37 90.10
C SER A 25 3.09 69.31 88.71
N THR A 26 2.44 70.39 88.27
CA THR A 26 1.79 70.48 86.95
C THR A 26 2.81 70.44 85.81
N ILE A 27 3.96 71.12 85.95
CA ILE A 27 5.05 71.05 84.95
C ILE A 27 5.64 69.64 84.89
N LYS A 28 5.78 68.97 86.04
CA LYS A 28 6.25 67.59 86.10
C LYS A 28 5.26 66.63 85.42
N GLU A 29 3.97 66.79 85.68
CA GLU A 29 2.91 66.02 85.01
C GLU A 29 2.86 66.30 83.49
N ILE A 30 3.00 67.57 83.06
CA ILE A 30 3.08 67.92 81.64
C ILE A 30 4.29 67.24 80.98
N LYS A 31 5.46 67.25 81.64
CA LYS A 31 6.65 66.56 81.12
C LYS A 31 6.47 65.05 81.04
N VAL A 32 5.83 64.44 82.05
CA VAL A 32 5.51 63.00 82.04
C VAL A 32 4.50 62.67 80.94
N SER A 33 3.47 63.50 80.75
CA SER A 33 2.49 63.38 79.66
C SER A 33 3.17 63.50 78.30
N GLN A 34 4.02 64.51 78.10
CA GLN A 34 4.78 64.71 76.86
C GLN A 34 5.69 63.52 76.55
N SER A 35 6.40 63.01 77.56
CA SER A 35 7.22 61.78 77.45
C SER A 35 6.38 60.55 77.10
N THR A 36 5.16 60.46 77.63
CA THR A 36 4.24 59.34 77.37
C THR A 36 3.70 59.39 75.94
N VAL A 37 3.36 60.58 75.45
CA VAL A 37 2.95 60.80 74.05
C VAL A 37 4.10 60.47 73.11
N ASP A 38 5.32 60.97 73.37
CA ASP A 38 6.47 60.69 72.50
C ASP A 38 6.82 59.18 72.47
N ARG A 39 6.62 58.46 73.59
CA ARG A 39 6.79 57.01 73.66
C ARG A 39 5.68 56.25 72.93
N SER A 40 4.45 56.74 73.00
CA SER A 40 3.31 56.21 72.25
C SER A 40 3.47 56.41 70.74
N ASP A 41 3.88 57.61 70.32
CA ASP A 41 4.11 57.94 68.90
C ASP A 41 5.25 57.10 68.32
N LYS A 42 6.35 56.93 69.06
CA LYS A 42 7.42 55.97 68.70
C LYS A 42 6.92 54.53 68.63
N GLY A 43 6.02 54.13 69.53
CA GLY A 43 5.40 52.80 69.50
C GLY A 43 4.49 52.59 68.30
N LEU A 44 3.74 53.62 67.90
CA LEU A 44 2.89 53.61 66.70
C LEU A 44 3.70 53.57 65.41
N ASP A 45 4.80 54.31 65.33
CA ASP A 45 5.71 54.28 64.19
C ASP A 45 6.43 52.93 64.06
N LEU A 46 6.86 52.35 65.18
CA LEU A 46 7.41 50.99 65.20
C LEU A 46 6.36 49.97 64.76
N GLY A 47 5.13 50.09 65.28
CA GLY A 47 3.97 49.28 64.87
C GLY A 47 3.73 49.36 63.37
N ARG A 48 3.68 50.55 62.77
CA ARG A 48 3.53 50.74 61.31
C ARG A 48 4.65 50.13 60.48
N SER A 49 5.86 50.00 61.03
CA SER A 49 7.01 49.39 60.34
C SER A 49 7.09 47.86 60.49
N ILE A 50 6.48 47.30 61.53
CA ILE A 50 6.52 45.88 61.86
C ILE A 50 5.24 45.14 61.44
N ASP A 51 4.09 45.82 61.46
CA ASP A 51 2.81 45.20 61.08
C ASP A 51 2.77 45.02 59.55
N PRO A 52 2.58 43.79 59.03
CA PRO A 52 2.37 43.59 57.61
C PRO A 52 1.07 44.29 57.24
N LEU A 53 1.18 45.45 56.58
CA LEU A 53 0.04 46.23 56.11
C LEU A 53 -0.96 45.31 55.39
N PRO A 54 -2.27 45.62 55.41
CA PRO A 54 -3.27 44.90 54.61
C PRO A 54 -2.87 44.74 53.13
N SER A 55 -2.06 45.67 52.61
CA SER A 55 -1.51 45.64 51.26
C SER A 55 -0.44 44.56 51.01
N LEU A 56 0.30 44.07 52.02
CA LEU A 56 1.28 43.00 51.82
C LEU A 56 0.56 41.71 51.41
N ARG A 57 -0.56 41.39 52.07
CA ARG A 57 -1.37 40.22 51.75
C ARG A 57 -1.94 40.31 50.33
N ASP A 58 -2.48 41.47 49.96
CA ASP A 58 -2.99 41.71 48.60
C ASP A 58 -1.86 41.67 47.55
N ASN A 59 -0.68 42.24 47.84
CA ASN A 59 0.48 42.19 46.94
C ASN A 59 1.02 40.76 46.77
N CYS A 60 1.17 39.99 47.85
CA CYS A 60 1.57 38.58 47.78
C CYS A 60 0.54 37.74 47.03
N ALA A 61 -0.76 37.98 47.26
CA ALA A 61 -1.83 37.31 46.52
C ALA A 61 -1.79 37.67 45.03
N GLN A 62 -1.53 38.93 44.69
CA GLN A 62 -1.44 39.38 43.30
C GLN A 62 -0.20 38.80 42.60
N GLN A 63 0.96 38.78 43.25
CA GLN A 63 2.17 38.14 42.73
C GLN A 63 1.94 36.63 42.51
N SER A 64 1.35 35.94 43.48
CA SER A 64 1.01 34.51 43.36
C SER A 64 0.03 34.26 42.21
N ASN A 65 -1.02 35.08 42.09
CA ASN A 65 -2.00 34.96 41.01
C ASN A 65 -1.37 35.20 39.64
N THR A 66 -0.43 36.14 39.51
CA THR A 66 0.30 36.38 38.26
C THR A 66 1.11 35.14 37.84
N VAL A 67 1.83 34.50 38.77
CA VAL A 67 2.59 33.28 38.49
C VAL A 67 1.66 32.13 38.10
N VAL A 68 0.56 31.93 38.84
CA VAL A 68 -0.44 30.89 38.54
C VAL A 68 -1.06 31.10 37.16
N ASN A 69 -1.41 32.34 36.80
CA ASN A 69 -1.98 32.66 35.50
C ASN A 69 -0.98 32.42 34.36
N SER A 70 0.31 32.75 34.55
CA SER A 70 1.36 32.45 33.57
C SER A 70 1.48 30.94 33.36
N TYR A 71 1.61 30.19 34.46
CA TYR A 71 1.71 28.74 34.45
C TYR A 71 0.52 28.08 33.73
N VAL A 72 -0.71 28.51 34.02
CA VAL A 72 -1.93 28.00 33.37
C VAL A 72 -1.92 28.30 31.88
N ARG A 73 -1.52 29.50 31.48
CA ARG A 73 -1.46 29.91 30.07
C ARG A 73 -0.43 29.07 29.31
N GLU A 74 0.75 28.91 29.87
CA GLU A 74 1.82 28.09 29.28
C GLU A 74 1.43 26.62 29.23
N THR A 75 0.78 26.10 30.26
CA THR A 75 0.31 24.69 30.30
C THR A 75 -0.76 24.45 29.23
N ARG A 76 -1.66 25.41 29.00
CA ARG A 76 -2.62 25.37 27.89
C ARG A 76 -1.91 25.37 26.53
N ALA A 77 -0.85 26.16 26.36
CA ALA A 77 -0.08 26.18 25.12
C ALA A 77 0.60 24.82 24.85
N VAL A 78 1.19 24.20 25.87
CA VAL A 78 1.75 22.84 25.78
C VAL A 78 0.66 21.81 25.43
N LEU A 79 -0.52 21.94 26.02
CA LEU A 79 -1.64 21.05 25.75
C LEU A 79 -2.14 21.16 24.30
N VAL A 80 -2.14 22.36 23.73
CA VAL A 80 -2.43 22.58 22.31
C VAL A 80 -1.39 21.88 21.43
N LYS A 81 -0.09 22.08 21.69
CA LYS A 81 1.00 21.40 20.96
C LYS A 81 0.89 19.87 21.01
N LEU A 82 0.56 19.31 22.18
CA LEU A 82 0.35 17.87 22.35
C LEU A 82 -0.85 17.36 21.55
N ARG A 83 -1.97 18.12 21.55
CA ARG A 83 -3.17 17.79 20.76
C ARG A 83 -2.90 17.85 19.26
N GLU A 84 -2.16 18.85 18.77
CA GLU A 84 -1.71 18.93 17.38
C GLU A 84 -0.88 17.71 17.00
N SER A 85 0.15 17.39 17.79
CA SER A 85 0.98 16.20 17.55
C SER A 85 0.18 14.89 17.59
N PHE A 86 -0.85 14.80 18.44
CA PHE A 86 -1.78 13.66 18.48
C PHE A 86 -2.62 13.54 17.20
N LEU A 87 -3.15 14.66 16.70
CA LEU A 87 -3.91 14.69 15.45
C LEU A 87 -3.02 14.32 14.25
N ASP A 88 -1.82 14.89 14.14
CA ASP A 88 -0.85 14.55 13.11
C ASP A 88 -0.50 13.06 13.10
N THR A 89 -0.34 12.47 14.30
CA THR A 89 -0.05 11.03 14.44
C THR A 89 -1.24 10.18 13.98
N ASN A 90 -2.48 10.60 14.26
CA ASN A 90 -3.67 9.90 13.75
C ASN A 90 -3.80 9.99 12.23
N GLU A 91 -3.54 11.15 11.64
CA GLU A 91 -3.55 11.29 10.18
C GLU A 91 -2.46 10.43 9.53
N GLU A 92 -1.27 10.37 10.11
CA GLU A 92 -0.20 9.51 9.60
C GLU A 92 -0.55 8.02 9.72
N ILE A 93 -1.20 7.58 10.81
CA ILE A 93 -1.74 6.21 10.94
C ILE A 93 -2.75 5.92 9.82
N LYS A 94 -3.69 6.82 9.55
CA LYS A 94 -4.67 6.66 8.46
C LYS A 94 -3.98 6.57 7.11
N CYS A 95 -2.99 7.43 6.84
CA CYS A 95 -2.22 7.41 5.60
C CYS A 95 -1.46 6.09 5.42
N LEU A 96 -0.81 5.59 6.47
CA LEU A 96 -0.05 4.35 6.42
C LEU A 96 -0.97 3.12 6.28
N LEU A 97 -2.16 3.13 6.89
CA LEU A 97 -3.18 2.10 6.70
C LEU A 97 -3.63 1.99 5.25
N ARG A 98 -3.89 3.12 4.57
CA ARG A 98 -4.21 3.11 3.12
C ARG A 98 -3.07 2.51 2.29
N GLY A 99 -1.82 2.82 2.65
CA GLY A 99 -0.64 2.22 2.02
C GLY A 99 -0.57 0.70 2.24
N LYS A 100 -0.87 0.24 3.45
CA LYS A 100 -0.96 -1.19 3.80
C LYS A 100 -2.02 -1.91 2.94
N GLU A 101 -3.22 -1.35 2.84
CA GLU A 101 -4.31 -1.91 2.03
C GLU A 101 -3.93 -1.99 0.54
N ALA A 102 -3.28 -0.96 0.00
CA ALA A 102 -2.78 -0.96 -1.37
C ALA A 102 -1.74 -2.07 -1.60
N LEU A 103 -0.84 -2.28 -0.63
CA LEU A 103 0.17 -3.32 -0.68
C LEU A 103 -0.45 -4.73 -0.60
N GLU A 104 -1.44 -4.93 0.28
CA GLU A 104 -2.19 -6.20 0.40
C GLU A 104 -2.95 -6.51 -0.89
N LYS A 105 -3.61 -5.51 -1.49
CA LYS A 105 -4.27 -5.65 -2.79
C LYS A 105 -3.27 -6.04 -3.88
N LYS A 106 -2.11 -5.39 -3.94
CA LYS A 106 -1.07 -5.71 -4.93
C LYS A 106 -0.52 -7.13 -4.73
N LEU A 107 -0.31 -7.54 -3.48
CA LEU A 107 0.11 -8.89 -3.13
C LEU A 107 -0.91 -9.93 -3.59
N GLU A 108 -2.20 -9.65 -3.44
CA GLU A 108 -3.27 -10.53 -3.92
C GLU A 108 -3.27 -10.67 -5.44
N HIS A 109 -3.02 -9.58 -6.18
CA HIS A 109 -2.85 -9.66 -7.64
C HIS A 109 -1.69 -10.60 -8.01
N ILE A 110 -0.52 -10.44 -7.37
CA ILE A 110 0.64 -11.31 -7.62
C ILE A 110 0.34 -12.79 -7.28
N ARG A 111 -0.44 -13.07 -6.22
CA ARG A 111 -0.84 -14.45 -5.88
C ARG A 111 -1.73 -15.06 -6.97
N LYS A 112 -2.67 -14.28 -7.51
CA LYS A 112 -3.49 -14.68 -8.65
C LYS A 112 -2.65 -14.95 -9.88
N ASP A 113 -1.63 -14.13 -10.15
CA ASP A 113 -0.72 -14.34 -11.29
C ASP A 113 0.11 -15.62 -11.16
N ILE A 114 0.59 -15.92 -9.95
CA ILE A 114 1.29 -17.18 -9.67
C ILE A 114 0.36 -18.37 -9.96
N SER A 115 -0.90 -18.28 -9.52
CA SER A 115 -1.89 -19.32 -9.81
C SER A 115 -2.18 -19.44 -11.30
N LEU A 116 -2.32 -18.31 -12.01
CA LEU A 116 -2.51 -18.29 -13.46
C LEU A 116 -1.34 -18.94 -14.21
N ASN A 117 -0.11 -18.67 -13.79
CA ASN A 117 1.09 -19.29 -14.35
C ASN A 117 1.12 -20.81 -14.09
N LYS A 118 0.76 -21.25 -12.88
CA LYS A 118 0.64 -22.68 -12.54
C LYS A 118 -0.41 -23.38 -13.39
N MET A 119 -1.61 -22.81 -13.51
CA MET A 119 -2.68 -23.31 -14.38
C MET A 119 -2.21 -23.37 -15.84
N SER A 120 -1.49 -22.35 -16.31
CA SER A 120 -0.92 -22.35 -17.67
C SER A 120 0.03 -23.53 -17.89
N THR A 121 0.88 -23.81 -16.90
CA THR A 121 1.83 -24.93 -16.94
C THR A 121 1.12 -26.29 -16.90
N GLU A 122 0.12 -26.42 -16.03
CA GLU A 122 -0.69 -27.63 -15.91
C GLU A 122 -1.45 -27.96 -17.20
N ILE A 123 -2.10 -26.96 -17.81
CA ILE A 123 -2.78 -27.14 -19.09
C ILE A 123 -1.78 -27.58 -20.17
N ARG A 124 -0.54 -27.08 -20.18
CA ARG A 124 0.50 -27.54 -21.14
C ARG A 124 0.91 -28.99 -20.95
N CYS A 125 0.78 -29.56 -19.75
CA CYS A 125 1.03 -30.98 -19.51
C CYS A 125 0.01 -31.89 -20.20
N THR A 126 -1.15 -31.36 -20.61
CA THR A 126 -2.20 -32.10 -21.36
C THR A 126 -1.89 -32.24 -22.86
N ARG A 127 -0.79 -31.65 -23.35
CA ARG A 127 -0.34 -31.82 -24.74
C ARG A 127 -0.04 -33.30 -25.06
N PRO A 128 -0.27 -33.74 -26.31
CA PRO A 128 0.04 -35.11 -26.73
C PRO A 128 1.53 -35.42 -26.55
N GLY A 129 1.88 -36.69 -26.34
CA GLY A 129 3.24 -37.09 -25.91
C GLY A 129 4.39 -36.50 -26.74
N ARG A 130 4.24 -36.42 -28.06
CA ARG A 130 5.25 -35.82 -28.98
C ARG A 130 5.40 -34.31 -28.85
N GLU A 131 4.38 -33.60 -28.35
CA GLU A 131 4.42 -32.15 -28.08
C GLU A 131 4.70 -31.83 -26.60
N ARG A 132 4.88 -32.84 -25.75
CA ARG A 132 5.01 -32.65 -24.30
C ARG A 132 6.44 -32.31 -23.88
N GLU A 133 7.41 -32.40 -24.78
CA GLU A 133 8.79 -32.04 -24.51
C GLU A 133 8.91 -30.56 -24.13
N ARG A 134 9.88 -30.25 -23.25
CA ARG A 134 10.12 -28.88 -22.79
C ARG A 134 10.59 -28.03 -23.96
N ASP A 135 9.93 -26.89 -24.15
CA ASP A 135 10.26 -25.93 -25.19
C ASP A 135 10.53 -24.52 -24.61
N GLY A 136 10.79 -23.55 -25.50
CA GLY A 136 11.04 -22.17 -25.10
C GLY A 136 9.89 -21.53 -24.32
N ALA A 137 8.63 -21.90 -24.57
CA ALA A 137 7.50 -21.36 -23.83
C ALA A 137 7.46 -21.87 -22.38
N ASP A 138 7.89 -23.11 -22.14
CA ASP A 138 8.05 -23.64 -20.78
C ASP A 138 9.13 -22.87 -20.00
N THR A 139 10.24 -22.52 -20.65
CA THR A 139 11.29 -21.70 -20.01
C THR A 139 10.81 -20.29 -19.65
N LEU A 140 9.93 -19.71 -20.47
CA LEU A 140 9.32 -18.40 -20.21
C LEU A 140 8.34 -18.46 -19.03
N LEU A 141 7.53 -19.51 -18.95
CA LEU A 141 6.63 -19.75 -17.81
C LEU A 141 7.42 -19.94 -16.51
N ASP A 142 8.49 -20.73 -16.52
CA ASP A 142 9.38 -20.94 -15.38
C ASP A 142 10.07 -19.64 -14.93
N ARG A 143 10.44 -18.77 -15.88
CA ARG A 143 11.03 -17.46 -15.57
C ARG A 143 10.00 -16.49 -14.97
N GLU A 144 8.79 -16.43 -15.54
CA GLU A 144 7.69 -15.64 -14.99
C GLU A 144 7.35 -16.08 -13.57
N LEU A 145 7.24 -17.38 -13.31
CA LEU A 145 6.97 -17.92 -11.98
C LEU A 145 8.01 -17.48 -10.95
N ARG A 146 9.30 -17.63 -11.27
CA ARG A 146 10.40 -17.20 -10.40
C ARG A 146 10.34 -15.70 -10.11
N HIS A 147 10.03 -14.90 -11.13
CA HIS A 147 9.93 -13.46 -10.98
C HIS A 147 8.76 -13.05 -10.08
N LEU A 148 7.57 -13.64 -10.29
CA LEU A 148 6.40 -13.40 -9.45
C LEU A 148 6.63 -13.82 -7.98
N LEU A 149 7.32 -14.94 -7.75
CA LEU A 149 7.69 -15.38 -6.40
C LEU A 149 8.65 -14.40 -5.71
N GLN A 150 9.60 -13.83 -6.45
CA GLN A 150 10.50 -12.80 -5.93
C GLN A 150 9.74 -11.51 -5.56
N LEU A 151 8.83 -11.05 -6.44
CA LEU A 151 7.98 -9.88 -6.16
C LEU A 151 7.08 -10.12 -4.94
N LYS A 152 6.48 -11.31 -4.83
CA LYS A 152 5.70 -11.72 -3.65
C LYS A 152 6.52 -11.58 -2.37
N LYS A 153 7.74 -12.15 -2.34
CA LYS A 153 8.61 -12.10 -1.15
C LYS A 153 8.97 -10.66 -0.78
N ALA A 154 9.25 -9.81 -1.76
CA ALA A 154 9.56 -8.39 -1.55
C ALA A 154 8.37 -7.63 -0.95
N LEU A 155 7.17 -7.80 -1.52
CA LEU A 155 5.93 -7.19 -1.01
C LEU A 155 5.59 -7.67 0.40
N GLU A 156 5.76 -8.96 0.72
CA GLU A 156 5.55 -9.49 2.06
C GLU A 156 6.54 -8.92 3.10
N ALA A 157 7.78 -8.68 2.70
CA ALA A 157 8.77 -8.03 3.56
C ALA A 157 8.38 -6.58 3.86
N GLN A 158 7.94 -5.83 2.83
CA GLN A 158 7.44 -4.47 3.00
C GLN A 158 6.19 -4.43 3.90
N LEU A 159 5.28 -5.38 3.74
CA LEU A 159 4.07 -5.46 4.56
C LEU A 159 4.39 -5.65 6.06
N ARG A 160 5.39 -6.49 6.38
CA ARG A 160 5.86 -6.67 7.76
C ARG A 160 6.46 -5.38 8.33
N SER A 161 7.22 -4.64 7.53
CA SER A 161 7.79 -3.35 7.93
C SER A 161 6.68 -2.33 8.28
N VAL A 162 5.67 -2.23 7.42
CA VAL A 162 4.50 -1.36 7.62
C VAL A 162 3.70 -1.75 8.86
N GLN A 163 3.45 -3.04 9.06
CA GLN A 163 2.73 -3.54 10.25
C GLN A 163 3.49 -3.20 11.55
N LYS A 164 4.81 -3.34 11.56
CA LYS A 164 5.66 -2.96 12.70
C LYS A 164 5.57 -1.45 12.96
N GLN A 165 5.63 -0.62 11.92
CA GLN A 165 5.54 0.84 12.10
C GLN A 165 4.16 1.28 12.59
N LEU A 166 3.07 0.62 12.16
CA LEU A 166 1.73 0.89 12.68
C LEU A 166 1.63 0.61 14.19
N GLN A 167 2.28 -0.45 14.69
CA GLN A 167 2.34 -0.72 16.13
C GLN A 167 3.09 0.37 16.89
N ILE A 168 4.22 0.86 16.34
CA ILE A 168 4.99 1.97 16.93
C ILE A 168 4.14 3.24 16.99
N LEU A 169 3.45 3.60 15.90
CA LEU A 169 2.57 4.77 15.85
C LEU A 169 1.40 4.65 16.84
N ASP A 170 0.79 3.46 16.99
CA ASP A 170 -0.27 3.25 17.98
C ASP A 170 0.24 3.42 19.42
N GLN A 171 1.44 2.92 19.72
CA GLN A 171 2.06 3.08 21.03
C GLN A 171 2.36 4.56 21.34
N VAL A 172 2.90 5.29 20.38
CA VAL A 172 3.14 6.74 20.48
C VAL A 172 1.83 7.49 20.68
N ARG A 173 0.77 7.14 19.94
CA ARG A 173 -0.56 7.75 20.08
C ARG A 173 -1.11 7.56 21.50
N LYS A 174 -0.99 6.35 22.07
CA LYS A 174 -1.40 6.05 23.45
C LYS A 174 -0.60 6.88 24.46
N ARG A 175 0.72 7.00 24.27
CA ARG A 175 1.60 7.83 25.12
C ARG A 175 1.19 9.30 25.07
N LEU A 176 0.99 9.87 23.88
CA LEU A 176 0.52 11.26 23.71
C LEU A 176 -0.81 11.48 24.43
N ASN A 177 -1.78 10.56 24.30
CA ASN A 177 -3.05 10.67 25.01
C ASN A 177 -2.85 10.65 26.54
N ALA A 178 -1.98 9.79 27.06
CA ALA A 178 -1.70 9.75 28.50
C ALA A 178 -1.11 11.08 29.02
N VAL A 179 -0.15 11.67 28.30
CA VAL A 179 0.42 12.99 28.65
C VAL A 179 -0.64 14.09 28.52
N ILE A 180 -1.48 14.07 27.49
CA ILE A 180 -2.59 15.03 27.37
C ILE A 180 -3.53 14.93 28.57
N GLN A 181 -3.88 13.72 29.01
CA GLN A 181 -4.77 13.53 30.17
C GLN A 181 -4.13 14.04 31.46
N GLU A 182 -2.84 13.74 31.66
CA GLU A 182 -2.08 14.25 32.80
C GLU A 182 -2.04 15.78 32.83
N ARG A 183 -1.71 16.42 31.70
CA ARG A 183 -1.67 17.90 31.60
C ARG A 183 -3.05 18.56 31.74
N ASN A 184 -4.13 17.92 31.28
CA ASN A 184 -5.50 18.40 31.54
C ASN A 184 -5.83 18.38 33.04
N ARG A 185 -5.47 17.32 33.77
CA ARG A 185 -5.71 17.22 35.22
C ARG A 185 -5.01 18.35 36.00
N VAL A 186 -3.82 18.75 35.58
CA VAL A 186 -3.10 19.90 36.17
C VAL A 186 -3.91 21.18 36.02
N LEU A 187 -4.50 21.42 34.84
CA LEU A 187 -5.35 22.58 34.60
C LEU A 187 -6.63 22.56 35.46
N ASP A 188 -7.27 21.39 35.61
CA ASP A 188 -8.48 21.23 36.42
C ASP A 188 -8.21 21.54 37.90
N LEU A 189 -7.11 20.99 38.46
CA LEU A 189 -6.70 21.23 39.85
C LEU A 189 -6.47 22.72 40.15
N ILE A 190 -5.83 23.45 39.23
CA ILE A 190 -5.53 24.87 39.42
C ILE A 190 -6.79 25.73 39.33
N CYS A 191 -7.75 25.37 38.46
CA CYS A 191 -9.01 26.10 38.35
C CYS A 191 -9.87 26.03 39.64
N HIS A 192 -9.83 24.90 40.35
CA HIS A 192 -10.49 24.76 41.65
C HIS A 192 -9.84 25.61 42.75
N ALA A 193 -8.51 25.69 42.77
CA ALA A 193 -7.78 26.51 43.74
C ALA A 193 -8.09 28.00 43.57
N VAL A 194 -8.13 28.52 42.34
CA VAL A 194 -8.43 29.95 42.07
C VAL A 194 -9.88 30.31 42.42
N SER A 195 -10.83 29.41 42.15
CA SER A 195 -12.27 29.63 42.41
C SER A 195 -12.60 29.76 43.90
N SER A 196 -11.85 29.06 44.76
CA SER A 196 -12.02 29.13 46.23
C SER A 196 -11.61 30.49 46.82
N VAL A 197 -10.73 31.24 46.15
CA VAL A 197 -10.23 32.54 46.62
C VAL A 197 -11.13 33.70 46.16
N THR A 198 -11.73 33.59 44.97
CA THR A 198 -12.60 34.65 44.42
C THR A 198 -13.99 34.69 45.05
N ASN A 199 -14.50 33.56 45.55
CA ASN A 199 -15.82 33.49 46.19
C ASN A 199 -15.86 34.17 47.58
N GLY A 200 -14.71 34.51 48.17
CA GLY A 200 -14.62 35.25 49.44
C GLY A 200 -14.97 36.74 49.36
N ARG A 201 -15.08 37.33 48.15
CA ARG A 201 -15.40 38.76 47.97
C ARG A 201 -16.83 39.04 47.48
N ALA A 202 -17.64 38.01 47.20
CA ALA A 202 -19.00 38.17 46.66
C ALA A 202 -20.12 38.01 47.70
N SER A 203 -19.82 38.00 49.00
CA SER A 203 -20.85 37.94 50.07
C SER A 203 -20.76 39.17 50.97
N ARG A 204 -21.15 40.33 50.44
CA ARG A 204 -21.53 41.54 51.20
C ARG A 204 -22.07 42.61 50.25
N ASN A 205 -23.19 42.33 49.60
CA ASN A 205 -24.17 43.38 49.32
C ASN A 205 -25.54 42.76 49.07
N ASN A 206 -26.38 42.88 50.08
CA ASN A 206 -27.77 42.46 50.05
C ASN A 206 -28.60 43.62 49.49
N GLY A 207 -29.43 43.37 48.49
CA GLY A 207 -30.28 44.39 47.89
C GLY A 207 -31.26 43.83 46.87
N ARG A 208 -32.33 43.20 47.39
CA ARG A 208 -33.72 43.15 46.86
C ARG A 208 -33.87 43.26 45.32
N HIS A 209 -34.45 42.23 44.70
CA HIS A 209 -35.70 42.36 43.92
C HIS A 209 -36.38 41.01 43.77
N SER A 210 -37.66 40.99 44.11
CA SER A 210 -38.63 39.93 43.91
C SER A 210 -38.98 39.83 42.42
N ARG A 211 -38.99 38.61 41.84
CA ARG A 211 -40.07 38.15 40.96
C ARG A 211 -39.96 36.64 40.64
N GLN A 212 -40.93 35.90 41.19
CA GLN A 212 -41.78 34.88 40.55
C GLN A 212 -41.20 33.88 39.52
N GLU A 213 -41.40 32.60 39.87
CA GLU A 213 -41.91 31.52 39.01
C GLU A 213 -41.04 30.96 37.86
N LYS A 214 -40.57 29.71 38.02
CA LYS A 214 -41.28 28.49 37.58
C LYS A 214 -40.43 27.24 37.81
N SER A 215 -41.05 26.26 38.47
CA SER A 215 -40.59 24.88 38.51
C SER A 215 -40.66 24.26 37.12
N VAL A 216 -39.53 23.76 36.62
CA VAL A 216 -39.52 22.67 35.64
C VAL A 216 -38.40 21.69 36.03
N THR A 217 -38.83 20.57 36.58
CA THR A 217 -38.10 19.31 36.67
C THR A 217 -37.81 18.82 35.25
N MET A 218 -36.54 18.58 34.87
CA MET A 218 -36.20 17.65 33.78
C MET A 218 -34.76 17.11 33.92
N THR A 219 -34.70 15.90 34.48
CA THR A 219 -34.11 14.67 33.92
C THR A 219 -32.83 14.74 33.08
N PHE A 220 -31.81 14.00 33.55
CA PHE A 220 -30.60 13.61 32.84
C PHE A 220 -30.90 12.87 31.51
N GLY A 221 -30.21 13.27 30.44
CA GLY A 221 -30.19 12.58 29.15
C GLY A 221 -28.78 12.59 28.56
N ALA A 222 -28.28 11.38 28.26
CA ALA A 222 -27.00 11.12 27.63
C ALA A 222 -26.95 11.61 26.17
N ASN A 223 -25.73 11.84 25.68
CA ASN A 223 -25.32 12.11 24.29
C ASN A 223 -25.17 13.60 23.92
N GLY A 224 -24.01 14.15 24.27
CA GLY A 224 -23.54 15.46 23.80
C GLY A 224 -22.92 15.39 22.41
N LEU A 225 -23.66 15.81 21.39
CA LEU A 225 -23.15 16.30 20.11
C LEU A 225 -24.13 17.35 19.57
N GLY A 226 -23.67 18.59 19.38
CA GLY A 226 -24.47 19.63 18.71
C GLY A 226 -24.03 21.05 19.04
N TYR A 227 -22.97 21.53 18.40
CA TYR A 227 -22.74 22.97 18.25
C TYR A 227 -23.57 23.46 17.06
N THR A 228 -24.55 24.32 17.32
CA THR A 228 -25.23 25.10 16.28
C THR A 228 -25.00 26.59 16.53
N ARG A 229 -24.50 27.24 15.47
CA ARG A 229 -24.27 28.69 15.31
C ARG A 229 -25.50 29.51 15.69
N GLN A 230 -25.27 30.61 16.40
CA GLN A 230 -25.98 31.85 16.15
C GLN A 230 -24.97 32.98 15.92
N ILE A 231 -25.11 33.56 14.73
CA ILE A 231 -24.41 34.71 14.20
C ILE A 231 -25.24 35.91 14.65
N ASP A 232 -24.64 36.84 15.40
CA ASP A 232 -25.16 38.20 15.48
C ASP A 232 -24.33 39.09 14.55
N GLN A 233 -25.05 39.59 13.55
CA GLN A 233 -24.69 40.72 12.70
C GLN A 233 -25.03 42.01 13.45
N ASN A 234 -24.06 42.90 13.63
CA ASN A 234 -24.28 44.31 13.31
C ASN A 234 -22.98 45.11 13.34
N MET A 235 -22.71 45.75 12.18
CA MET A 235 -22.11 47.09 11.97
C MET A 235 -20.75 47.38 12.65
N ASN A 236 -19.72 47.85 11.97
CA ASN A 236 -19.77 48.93 10.99
C ASN A 236 -18.46 48.97 10.18
N ALA A 237 -18.59 49.32 8.90
CA ALA A 237 -17.51 49.55 7.99
C ALA A 237 -16.78 50.86 8.32
N ASN A 238 -15.44 50.83 8.34
CA ASN A 238 -14.69 51.95 7.79
C ASN A 238 -13.42 51.42 7.12
N ASN A 239 -13.33 51.71 5.82
CA ASN A 239 -12.36 51.19 4.88
C ASN A 239 -11.15 52.13 4.83
N GLY A 240 -9.94 51.58 4.75
CA GLY A 240 -8.71 52.38 4.65
C GLY A 240 -7.49 51.48 4.58
N GLY A 241 -7.15 51.03 3.37
CA GLY A 241 -6.13 50.04 3.11
C GLY A 241 -4.73 50.43 3.62
N ARG A 242 -4.04 49.44 4.19
CA ARG A 242 -2.60 49.30 4.10
C ARG A 242 -2.26 47.82 3.94
N SER A 243 -1.94 47.48 2.69
CA SER A 243 -1.23 46.26 2.33
C SER A 243 0.04 46.16 3.16
N SER A 244 0.13 45.12 4.00
CA SER A 244 1.41 44.64 4.50
C SER A 244 1.44 43.14 4.30
N LYS A 245 2.33 42.73 3.39
CA LYS A 245 2.88 41.38 3.30
C LYS A 245 3.27 40.93 4.71
N LEU A 246 2.67 39.86 5.21
CA LEU A 246 3.26 39.09 6.29
C LEU A 246 3.98 37.91 5.65
N ASP A 247 5.29 38.08 5.71
CA ASP A 247 6.35 37.17 5.34
C ASP A 247 6.21 35.87 6.11
N ALA A 248 6.51 34.77 5.41
CA ALA A 248 6.65 33.46 6.00
C ALA A 248 7.97 33.42 6.77
N GLY A 249 7.90 33.65 8.08
CA GLY A 249 9.02 33.44 9.01
C GLY A 249 8.96 32.04 9.62
N ASP A 250 9.63 31.10 8.95
CA ASP A 250 10.16 29.87 9.55
C ASP A 250 11.40 30.25 10.39
N GLY A 251 11.57 29.68 11.58
CA GLY A 251 12.84 29.76 12.32
C GLY A 251 12.80 30.39 13.73
N ASP A 252 12.63 29.49 14.71
CA ASP A 252 13.48 29.35 15.88
C ASP A 252 13.33 30.29 17.12
N SER A 253 13.47 29.67 18.30
CA SER A 253 13.58 30.25 19.65
C SER A 253 12.32 30.80 20.36
N ASN A 254 11.40 29.89 20.74
CA ASN A 254 10.73 30.02 22.05
C ASN A 254 10.42 28.63 22.61
N GLU A 255 11.48 27.83 22.79
CA GLU A 255 11.39 26.62 23.60
C GLU A 255 11.18 27.03 25.05
N LEU A 256 9.99 26.76 25.57
CA LEU A 256 9.72 26.90 27.00
C LEU A 256 10.76 26.05 27.74
N PRO A 257 11.48 26.59 28.73
CA PRO A 257 12.47 25.84 29.49
C PRO A 257 11.84 24.55 30.02
N ILE A 258 12.51 23.41 29.79
CA ILE A 258 12.07 22.11 30.29
C ILE A 258 12.25 22.13 31.81
N ASP A 259 11.15 22.09 32.54
CA ASP A 259 11.14 22.09 34.00
C ASP A 259 10.26 20.93 34.49
N PRO A 260 10.76 20.02 35.36
CA PRO A 260 9.98 18.93 35.93
C PRO A 260 8.69 19.38 36.63
N LEU A 261 8.67 20.59 37.18
CA LEU A 261 7.49 21.19 37.82
C LEU A 261 6.84 22.28 36.97
N GLY A 262 7.41 22.55 35.79
CA GLY A 262 6.95 23.60 34.90
C GLY A 262 5.84 23.17 33.94
N PRO A 263 5.30 24.13 33.17
CA PRO A 263 4.25 23.88 32.20
C PRO A 263 4.64 22.89 31.10
N TYR A 264 5.92 22.89 30.72
CA TYR A 264 6.50 22.01 29.72
C TYR A 264 7.42 20.97 30.37
N THR A 265 6.86 19.79 30.63
CA THR A 265 7.58 18.72 31.32
C THR A 265 8.48 17.91 30.38
N PRO A 266 9.53 17.26 30.91
CA PRO A 266 10.35 16.32 30.15
C PRO A 266 9.52 15.24 29.45
N GLU A 267 8.45 14.77 30.08
CA GLU A 267 7.54 13.77 29.51
C GLU A 267 6.79 14.29 28.29
N ALA A 268 6.39 15.57 28.29
CA ALA A 268 5.71 16.21 27.17
C ALA A 268 6.66 16.43 25.99
N SER A 269 7.89 16.88 26.25
CA SER A 269 8.96 16.94 25.25
C SER A 269 9.22 15.57 24.63
N ALA A 270 9.52 14.56 25.46
CA ALA A 270 9.83 13.22 24.99
C ALA A 270 8.67 12.59 24.18
N ALA A 271 7.42 12.84 24.56
CA ALA A 271 6.26 12.33 23.82
C ALA A 271 6.10 13.00 22.45
N ILE A 272 6.37 14.31 22.34
CA ILE A 272 6.35 15.06 21.07
C ILE A 272 7.48 14.58 20.16
N ASP A 273 8.69 14.41 20.68
CA ASP A 273 9.86 13.99 19.89
C ASP A 273 9.71 12.56 19.37
N GLN A 274 9.27 11.62 20.23
CA GLN A 274 8.96 10.25 19.80
C GLN A 274 7.89 10.23 18.70
N ALA A 275 6.88 11.11 18.79
CA ALA A 275 5.86 11.22 17.77
C ALA A 275 6.39 11.77 16.46
N ARG A 276 7.25 12.79 16.52
CA ARG A 276 7.92 13.36 15.34
C ARG A 276 8.78 12.31 14.63
N GLU A 277 9.59 11.56 15.37
CA GLU A 277 10.44 10.49 14.82
C GLU A 277 9.61 9.35 14.21
N ALA A 278 8.54 8.92 14.89
CA ALA A 278 7.65 7.87 14.38
C ALA A 278 6.91 8.32 13.11
N ARG A 279 6.45 9.57 13.03
CA ARG A 279 5.87 10.13 11.81
C ARG A 279 6.89 10.22 10.68
N HIS A 280 8.13 10.65 10.97
CA HIS A 280 9.19 10.72 9.97
C HIS A 280 9.51 9.37 9.34
N ARG A 281 9.66 8.31 10.17
CA ARG A 281 9.83 6.93 9.68
C ARG A 281 8.64 6.45 8.84
N SER A 282 7.42 6.77 9.26
CA SER A 282 6.21 6.43 8.51
C SER A 282 6.17 7.10 7.13
N MET A 283 6.54 8.39 7.04
CA MET A 283 6.64 9.09 5.76
C MET A 283 7.64 8.44 4.80
N GLY A 284 8.78 7.97 5.32
CA GLY A 284 9.77 7.18 4.57
C GLY A 284 9.16 5.91 4.02
N LEU A 285 8.53 5.10 4.89
CA LEU A 285 7.86 3.87 4.47
C LEU A 285 6.75 4.11 3.45
N ARG A 286 5.98 5.20 3.55
CA ARG A 286 4.95 5.53 2.54
C ARG A 286 5.55 5.79 1.16
N ARG A 287 6.77 6.34 1.07
CA ARG A 287 7.49 6.48 -0.21
C ARG A 287 7.91 5.10 -0.71
N GLU A 288 8.54 4.29 0.14
CA GLU A 288 8.96 2.93 -0.20
C GLU A 288 7.79 2.05 -0.68
N ILE A 289 6.60 2.16 -0.07
CA ILE A 289 5.39 1.46 -0.52
C ILE A 289 5.03 1.86 -1.95
N ARG A 290 5.03 3.16 -2.27
CA ARG A 290 4.68 3.63 -3.62
C ARG A 290 5.69 3.11 -4.64
N ASP A 291 6.97 3.26 -4.34
CA ASP A 291 8.05 2.82 -5.23
C ASP A 291 8.03 1.29 -5.42
N ALA A 292 7.74 0.54 -4.36
CA ALA A 292 7.59 -0.91 -4.43
C ALA A 292 6.39 -1.31 -5.29
N ILE A 293 5.23 -0.66 -5.13
CA ILE A 293 4.04 -0.93 -5.95
C ILE A 293 4.32 -0.62 -7.42
N GLU A 294 4.86 0.55 -7.74
CA GLU A 294 5.17 0.96 -9.11
C GLU A 294 6.19 0.02 -9.76
N ASN A 295 7.29 -0.30 -9.06
CA ASN A 295 8.29 -1.22 -9.59
C ASN A 295 7.70 -2.62 -9.80
N THR A 296 6.85 -3.10 -8.88
CA THR A 296 6.17 -4.40 -9.06
C THR A 296 5.21 -4.40 -10.23
N GLU A 297 4.47 -3.30 -10.48
CA GLU A 297 3.61 -3.15 -11.65
C GLU A 297 4.40 -3.24 -12.95
N ARG A 298 5.47 -2.44 -13.07
CA ARG A 298 6.33 -2.44 -14.25
C ARG A 298 6.93 -3.82 -14.52
N LEU A 299 7.51 -4.42 -13.48
CA LEU A 299 8.17 -5.73 -13.58
C LEU A 299 7.17 -6.84 -13.91
N GLN A 300 6.02 -6.85 -13.25
CA GLN A 300 4.92 -7.78 -13.54
C GLN A 300 4.46 -7.65 -15.00
N GLU A 301 4.18 -6.44 -15.48
CA GLU A 301 3.74 -6.23 -16.86
C GLU A 301 4.75 -6.73 -17.88
N THR A 302 6.04 -6.47 -17.65
CA THR A 302 7.10 -6.94 -18.56
C THR A 302 7.16 -8.46 -18.61
N ALA A 303 7.05 -9.13 -17.45
CA ALA A 303 7.01 -10.60 -17.39
C ALA A 303 5.79 -11.17 -18.13
N HIS A 304 4.60 -10.62 -17.89
CA HIS A 304 3.38 -11.04 -18.57
C HIS A 304 3.43 -10.82 -20.08
N LYS A 305 3.92 -9.65 -20.52
CA LYS A 305 4.10 -9.33 -21.94
C LYS A 305 5.05 -10.33 -22.62
N ALA A 306 6.17 -10.66 -21.97
CA ALA A 306 7.14 -11.62 -22.49
C ALA A 306 6.53 -13.02 -22.66
N VAL A 307 5.83 -13.55 -21.64
CA VAL A 307 5.19 -14.87 -21.73
C VAL A 307 4.07 -14.88 -22.75
N ASN A 308 3.18 -13.89 -22.75
CA ASN A 308 2.05 -13.85 -23.67
C ASN A 308 2.52 -13.72 -25.13
N SER A 309 3.55 -12.91 -25.38
CA SER A 309 4.19 -12.82 -26.70
C SER A 309 4.84 -14.15 -27.10
N GLY A 310 5.59 -14.78 -26.19
CA GLY A 310 6.22 -16.09 -26.42
C GLY A 310 5.21 -17.20 -26.73
N MET A 311 4.10 -17.26 -25.97
CA MET A 311 3.01 -18.20 -26.21
C MET A 311 2.34 -17.95 -27.57
N ASN A 312 2.05 -16.70 -27.91
CA ASN A 312 1.49 -16.36 -29.23
C ASN A 312 2.43 -16.77 -30.37
N LYS A 313 3.73 -16.51 -30.21
CA LYS A 313 4.75 -16.94 -31.18
C LYS A 313 4.78 -18.45 -31.32
N LYS A 314 4.75 -19.19 -30.21
CA LYS A 314 4.71 -20.67 -30.21
C LYS A 314 3.45 -21.22 -30.91
N VAL A 315 2.29 -20.62 -30.66
CA VAL A 315 1.04 -20.96 -31.36
C VAL A 315 1.19 -20.74 -32.87
N ALA A 316 1.71 -19.57 -33.28
CA ALA A 316 1.92 -19.25 -34.69
C ALA A 316 2.88 -20.25 -35.36
N GLU A 317 4.03 -20.53 -34.75
CA GLU A 317 5.01 -21.52 -35.25
C GLU A 317 4.38 -22.90 -35.42
N THR A 318 3.57 -23.34 -34.45
CA THR A 318 2.90 -24.65 -34.49
C THR A 318 1.86 -24.71 -35.62
N ILE A 319 1.12 -23.63 -35.85
CA ILE A 319 0.16 -23.53 -36.95
C ILE A 319 0.87 -23.54 -38.31
N THR A 320 1.96 -22.79 -38.47
CA THR A 320 2.76 -22.77 -39.69
C THR A 320 3.34 -24.15 -40.00
N LEU A 321 3.90 -24.83 -38.99
CA LEU A 321 4.42 -26.18 -39.17
C LEU A 321 3.32 -27.18 -39.56
N ARG A 322 2.13 -27.07 -38.96
CA ARG A 322 0.96 -27.87 -39.35
C ARG A 322 0.54 -27.62 -40.80
N GLN A 323 0.60 -26.38 -41.28
CA GLN A 323 0.31 -26.05 -42.69
C GLN A 323 1.32 -26.73 -43.62
N HIS A 324 2.63 -26.65 -43.32
CA HIS A 324 3.65 -27.36 -44.09
C HIS A 324 3.44 -28.88 -44.11
N LEU A 325 3.12 -29.48 -42.97
CA LEU A 325 2.82 -30.92 -42.89
C LEU A 325 1.58 -31.29 -43.73
N THR A 326 0.57 -30.42 -43.77
CA THR A 326 -0.64 -30.64 -44.58
C THR A 326 -0.32 -30.64 -46.08
N VAL A 327 0.52 -29.70 -46.52
CA VAL A 327 1.00 -29.64 -47.92
C VAL A 327 1.83 -30.89 -48.25
N ALA A 328 2.81 -31.24 -47.41
CA ALA A 328 3.66 -32.42 -47.60
C ALA A 328 2.83 -33.72 -47.63
N ALA A 329 1.80 -33.85 -46.80
CA ALA A 329 0.88 -34.99 -46.84
C ALA A 329 0.09 -35.05 -48.15
N GLY A 330 -0.33 -33.91 -48.70
CA GLY A 330 -0.98 -33.81 -50.01
C GLY A 330 -0.06 -34.23 -51.15
N GLU A 331 1.18 -33.74 -51.15
CA GLU A 331 2.21 -34.12 -52.13
C GLU A 331 2.52 -35.62 -52.07
N ASN A 332 2.65 -36.18 -50.87
CA ASN A 332 2.89 -37.61 -50.67
C ASN A 332 1.71 -38.45 -51.17
N ARG A 333 0.47 -38.04 -50.89
CA ARG A 333 -0.74 -38.68 -51.43
C ARG A 333 -0.75 -38.67 -52.96
N HIS A 334 -0.39 -37.53 -53.56
CA HIS A 334 -0.31 -37.43 -55.02
C HIS A 334 0.81 -38.32 -55.60
N ALA A 335 1.96 -38.43 -54.92
CA ALA A 335 3.03 -39.36 -55.29
C ALA A 335 2.56 -40.82 -55.24
N ILE A 336 1.83 -41.23 -54.19
CA ILE A 336 1.22 -42.57 -54.09
C ILE A 336 0.33 -42.85 -55.30
N HIS A 337 -0.59 -41.94 -55.63
CA HIS A 337 -1.48 -42.13 -56.78
C HIS A 337 -0.73 -42.19 -58.11
N ARG A 338 0.34 -41.39 -58.27
CA ARG A 338 1.17 -41.43 -59.48
C ARG A 338 1.93 -42.75 -59.59
N SER A 339 2.54 -43.22 -58.50
CA SER A 339 3.23 -44.51 -58.44
C SER A 339 2.27 -45.68 -58.65
N GLN A 340 1.04 -45.60 -58.15
CA GLN A 340 0.02 -46.62 -58.40
C GLN A 340 -0.34 -46.69 -59.88
N ARG A 341 -0.61 -45.55 -60.54
CA ARG A 341 -0.88 -45.54 -61.98
C ARG A 341 0.29 -46.10 -62.81
N TRP A 342 1.52 -45.80 -62.40
CA TRP A 342 2.72 -46.36 -63.03
C TRP A 342 2.83 -47.87 -62.82
N TYR A 343 2.52 -48.35 -61.61
CA TYR A 343 2.44 -49.77 -61.28
C TYR A 343 1.41 -50.46 -62.19
N ASP A 344 0.17 -49.97 -62.25
CA ASP A 344 -0.90 -50.57 -63.04
C ASP A 344 -0.56 -50.58 -64.55
N SER A 345 0.10 -49.52 -65.04
CA SER A 345 0.55 -49.44 -66.45
C SER A 345 1.69 -50.41 -66.75
N THR A 346 2.66 -50.55 -65.82
CA THR A 346 3.78 -51.49 -65.93
C THR A 346 3.28 -52.93 -65.85
N GLU A 347 2.29 -53.18 -65.00
CA GLU A 347 1.64 -54.48 -64.85
C GLU A 347 0.91 -54.87 -66.13
N ARG A 348 0.16 -53.94 -66.73
CA ARG A 348 -0.46 -54.15 -68.04
C ARG A 348 0.58 -54.40 -69.14
N ALA A 349 1.67 -53.64 -69.18
CA ALA A 349 2.77 -53.84 -70.13
C ALA A 349 3.44 -55.22 -69.97
N ARG A 350 3.58 -55.70 -68.73
CA ARG A 350 4.06 -57.06 -68.43
C ARG A 350 3.13 -58.12 -69.02
N TYR A 351 1.81 -57.97 -68.84
CA TYR A 351 0.84 -58.89 -69.44
C TYR A 351 0.87 -58.88 -70.97
N TYR A 352 1.05 -57.72 -71.61
CA TYR A 352 1.28 -57.64 -73.06
C TYR A 352 2.56 -58.34 -73.52
N THR A 353 3.63 -58.25 -72.73
CA THR A 353 4.96 -58.79 -73.08
C THR A 353 5.02 -60.31 -72.92
N VAL A 354 4.47 -60.82 -71.81
CA VAL A 354 4.55 -62.24 -71.46
C VAL A 354 3.38 -63.03 -72.06
N GLY A 355 2.20 -62.42 -72.22
CA GLY A 355 0.96 -63.08 -72.62
C GLY A 355 0.03 -63.36 -71.42
N PRO A 356 -1.26 -63.63 -71.65
CA PRO A 356 -2.26 -63.75 -70.59
C PRO A 356 -2.09 -65.04 -69.77
N GLU A 357 -2.46 -65.00 -68.49
CA GLU A 357 -2.53 -66.19 -67.63
C GLU A 357 -3.84 -66.97 -67.82
N MET A 358 -4.95 -66.30 -68.13
CA MET A 358 -6.27 -66.88 -68.33
C MET A 358 -6.59 -67.13 -69.81
N GLN A 359 -7.36 -68.19 -70.08
CA GLN A 359 -7.78 -68.59 -71.45
C GLN A 359 -8.82 -67.65 -72.08
N SER A 360 -9.42 -66.74 -71.29
CA SER A 360 -10.44 -65.80 -71.76
C SER A 360 -9.91 -64.60 -72.55
N ASP A 361 -8.61 -64.30 -72.47
CA ASP A 361 -7.97 -63.20 -73.23
C ASP A 361 -7.44 -63.73 -74.58
N LEU A 362 -8.36 -64.03 -75.51
CA LEU A 362 -8.06 -64.62 -76.82
C LEU A 362 -7.34 -63.68 -77.79
N GLU A 363 -7.31 -62.37 -77.50
CA GLU A 363 -6.69 -61.34 -78.37
C GLU A 363 -5.18 -61.17 -78.15
N MET A 364 -4.59 -61.92 -77.21
CA MET A 364 -3.23 -61.69 -76.70
C MET A 364 -2.33 -62.91 -76.96
N ARG A 365 -1.08 -62.68 -77.38
CA ARG A 365 -0.11 -63.75 -77.74
C ARG A 365 0.13 -64.71 -76.57
N GLU A 366 0.21 -66.01 -76.85
CA GLU A 366 0.39 -67.04 -75.82
C GLU A 366 1.75 -66.94 -75.10
N ARG A 367 1.73 -67.26 -73.80
CA ARG A 367 2.91 -67.31 -72.93
C ARG A 367 3.95 -68.33 -73.39
N LEU A 368 5.17 -67.86 -73.67
CA LEU A 368 6.32 -68.69 -74.10
C LEU A 368 6.80 -69.69 -73.03
N ASP A 369 6.41 -69.52 -71.77
CA ASP A 369 6.80 -70.35 -70.63
C ASP A 369 5.76 -71.41 -70.20
N ARG A 370 4.60 -71.50 -70.87
CA ARG A 370 3.59 -72.53 -70.58
C ARG A 370 4.12 -73.96 -70.88
N PRO A 371 3.78 -74.97 -70.06
CA PRO A 371 4.21 -76.35 -70.29
C PRO A 371 3.85 -76.89 -71.68
N LEU A 372 2.69 -76.51 -72.22
CA LEU A 372 2.28 -76.87 -73.59
C LEU A 372 3.26 -76.33 -74.66
N VAL A 373 3.66 -75.06 -74.57
CA VAL A 373 4.63 -74.45 -75.51
C VAL A 373 6.03 -75.06 -75.37
N ARG A 374 6.41 -75.47 -74.14
CA ARG A 374 7.65 -76.21 -73.87
C ARG A 374 7.64 -77.65 -74.38
N VAL A 375 6.50 -78.34 -74.34
CA VAL A 375 6.38 -79.75 -74.77
C VAL A 375 6.27 -79.87 -76.30
N TYR A 376 5.64 -78.91 -76.97
CA TYR A 376 5.55 -78.86 -78.44
C TYR A 376 6.74 -78.16 -79.11
N GLN A 377 7.94 -78.19 -78.52
CA GLN A 377 9.20 -77.58 -78.99
C GLN A 377 9.65 -78.05 -80.40
N ARG A 378 8.95 -77.58 -81.43
CA ARG A 378 9.40 -77.55 -82.83
C ARG A 378 9.38 -76.14 -83.42
N HIS A 379 9.14 -75.11 -82.60
CA HIS A 379 9.27 -73.72 -83.04
C HIS A 379 10.69 -73.21 -82.76
N PRO A 380 11.45 -72.76 -83.78
CA PRO A 380 12.74 -72.07 -83.59
C PRO A 380 12.65 -70.82 -82.70
N GLY A 381 11.43 -70.33 -82.44
CA GLY A 381 11.13 -69.05 -81.82
C GLY A 381 11.69 -68.81 -80.43
N THR A 382 11.90 -69.83 -79.59
CA THR A 382 12.48 -69.65 -78.23
C THR A 382 14.00 -69.51 -78.22
N ASN A 383 14.69 -69.91 -79.30
CA ASN A 383 16.13 -69.76 -79.48
C ASN A 383 16.51 -68.53 -80.33
N LEU A 384 15.51 -67.77 -80.78
CA LEU A 384 15.73 -66.53 -81.50
C LEU A 384 16.16 -65.42 -80.52
N PRO A 385 17.11 -64.54 -80.92
CA PRO A 385 17.56 -63.43 -80.08
C PRO A 385 16.40 -62.52 -79.65
N GLU A 386 15.38 -62.34 -80.50
CA GLU A 386 14.20 -61.53 -80.23
C GLU A 386 13.36 -62.10 -79.06
N ALA A 387 13.27 -63.42 -78.93
CA ALA A 387 12.56 -64.05 -77.81
C ALA A 387 13.35 -63.96 -76.48
N GLN A 388 14.68 -63.97 -76.56
CA GLN A 388 15.54 -63.71 -75.39
C GLN A 388 15.38 -62.26 -74.90
N ASP A 389 15.23 -61.31 -75.82
CA ASP A 389 14.98 -59.91 -75.47
C ASP A 389 13.60 -59.68 -74.84
N ILE A 390 12.57 -60.41 -75.28
CA ILE A 390 11.24 -60.42 -74.64
C ILE A 390 11.31 -60.95 -73.20
N ILE A 391 12.02 -62.07 -72.97
CA ILE A 391 12.21 -62.66 -71.64
C ILE A 391 12.98 -61.70 -70.72
N ARG A 392 14.06 -61.07 -71.22
CA ARG A 392 14.82 -60.05 -70.47
C ARG A 392 13.97 -58.82 -70.17
N GLY A 393 13.17 -58.37 -71.12
CA GLY A 393 12.21 -57.27 -70.95
C GLY A 393 11.18 -57.56 -69.86
N ALA A 394 10.61 -58.77 -69.86
CA ALA A 394 9.68 -59.22 -68.83
C ALA A 394 10.31 -59.25 -67.43
N ALA A 395 11.53 -59.79 -67.30
CA ALA A 395 12.27 -59.77 -66.03
C ALA A 395 12.58 -58.34 -65.55
N GLY A 396 12.85 -57.42 -66.48
CA GLY A 396 13.00 -55.98 -66.19
C GLY A 396 11.71 -55.35 -65.66
N LEU A 397 10.56 -55.70 -66.25
CA LEU A 397 9.24 -55.24 -65.81
C LEU A 397 8.88 -55.80 -64.42
N ASP A 398 9.17 -57.08 -64.15
CA ASP A 398 9.01 -57.68 -62.81
C ASP A 398 9.80 -56.94 -61.74
N LYS A 399 11.06 -56.61 -62.03
CA LYS A 399 11.91 -55.82 -61.12
C LYS A 399 11.35 -54.40 -60.92
N SER A 400 10.82 -53.78 -61.97
CA SER A 400 10.17 -52.47 -61.90
C SER A 400 8.90 -52.51 -61.03
N LEU A 401 8.07 -53.54 -61.17
CA LEU A 401 6.87 -53.74 -60.34
C LEU A 401 7.23 -53.92 -58.87
N LEU A 402 8.19 -54.79 -58.55
CA LEU A 402 8.67 -55.00 -57.18
C LEU A 402 9.26 -53.73 -56.56
N THR A 403 9.98 -52.94 -57.36
CA THR A 403 10.53 -51.66 -56.89
C THR A 403 9.41 -50.65 -56.65
N THR A 404 8.46 -50.55 -57.57
CA THR A 404 7.34 -49.60 -57.46
C THR A 404 6.42 -49.95 -56.28
N SER A 405 6.12 -51.24 -56.05
CA SER A 405 5.29 -51.68 -54.92
C SER A 405 5.95 -51.38 -53.57
N ARG A 406 7.26 -51.61 -53.44
CA ARG A 406 8.03 -51.20 -52.25
C ARG A 406 8.00 -49.70 -52.04
N ASN A 407 8.17 -48.91 -53.11
CA ASN A 407 8.08 -47.45 -53.03
C ASN A 407 6.70 -46.98 -52.57
N ILE A 408 5.61 -47.57 -53.08
CA ILE A 408 4.24 -47.28 -52.65
C ILE A 408 4.09 -47.59 -51.15
N ALA A 409 4.56 -48.74 -50.67
CA ALA A 409 4.50 -49.10 -49.26
C ALA A 409 5.27 -48.10 -48.37
N MET A 410 6.46 -47.65 -48.80
CA MET A 410 7.22 -46.61 -48.10
C MET A 410 6.48 -45.27 -48.06
N LEU A 411 5.89 -44.84 -49.18
CA LEU A 411 5.10 -43.61 -49.25
C LEU A 411 3.85 -43.68 -48.36
N GLN A 412 3.17 -44.84 -48.30
CA GLN A 412 2.04 -45.06 -47.40
C GLN A 412 2.44 -44.96 -45.92
N MET A 413 3.57 -45.57 -45.53
CA MET A 413 4.11 -45.43 -44.17
C MET A 413 4.45 -43.98 -43.84
N ALA A 414 5.08 -43.26 -44.76
CA ALA A 414 5.38 -41.84 -44.60
C ALA A 414 4.09 -41.01 -44.48
N ASN A 415 3.03 -41.33 -45.24
CA ASN A 415 1.76 -40.63 -45.18
C ASN A 415 1.10 -40.80 -43.81
N ASN A 416 1.10 -42.02 -43.27
CA ASN A 416 0.54 -42.28 -41.94
C ASN A 416 1.29 -41.47 -40.86
N ARG A 417 2.62 -41.42 -40.92
CA ARG A 417 3.44 -40.60 -40.00
C ARG A 417 3.09 -39.12 -40.10
N LEU A 418 2.99 -38.58 -41.32
CA LEU A 418 2.60 -37.18 -41.53
C LEU A 418 1.21 -36.87 -40.97
N GLN A 419 0.24 -37.79 -41.14
CA GLN A 419 -1.11 -37.63 -40.58
C GLN A 419 -1.09 -37.62 -39.04
N ASP A 420 -0.30 -38.50 -38.42
CA ASP A 420 -0.14 -38.52 -36.97
C ASP A 420 0.52 -37.23 -36.45
N ASP A 421 1.54 -36.72 -37.15
CA ASP A 421 2.19 -35.47 -36.79
C ASP A 421 1.24 -34.26 -36.95
N ILE A 422 0.41 -34.23 -38.00
CA ILE A 422 -0.65 -33.21 -38.17
C ILE A 422 -1.62 -33.25 -36.98
N ARG A 423 -2.07 -34.43 -36.57
CA ARG A 423 -3.01 -34.60 -35.43
C ARG A 423 -2.38 -34.09 -34.13
N HIS A 424 -1.14 -34.48 -33.84
CA HIS A 424 -0.44 -34.04 -32.64
C HIS A 424 -0.20 -32.52 -32.64
N LYS A 425 0.25 -31.94 -33.77
CA LYS A 425 0.44 -30.49 -33.90
C LYS A 425 -0.87 -29.72 -33.74
N ASN A 426 -1.97 -30.24 -34.28
CA ASN A 426 -3.29 -29.64 -34.11
C ASN A 426 -3.76 -29.65 -32.65
N ALA A 427 -3.61 -30.77 -31.95
CA ALA A 427 -3.92 -30.87 -30.53
C ALA A 427 -3.04 -29.94 -29.69
N GLY A 428 -1.72 -29.90 -29.95
CA GLY A 428 -0.79 -28.99 -29.28
C GLY A 428 -1.15 -27.51 -29.47
N ALA A 429 -1.45 -27.09 -30.72
CA ALA A 429 -1.88 -25.73 -31.02
C ALA A 429 -3.21 -25.36 -30.33
N SER A 430 -4.14 -26.30 -30.21
CA SER A 430 -5.42 -26.09 -29.51
C SER A 430 -5.20 -25.82 -28.01
N VAL A 431 -4.32 -26.61 -27.37
CA VAL A 431 -3.94 -26.43 -25.96
C VAL A 431 -3.25 -25.07 -25.75
N ASP A 432 -2.25 -24.73 -26.55
CA ASP A 432 -1.55 -23.45 -26.41
C ASP A 432 -2.47 -22.25 -26.67
N SER A 433 -3.40 -22.37 -27.61
CA SER A 433 -4.42 -21.35 -27.87
C SER A 433 -5.46 -21.23 -26.74
N SER A 434 -5.77 -22.32 -26.03
CA SER A 434 -6.66 -22.27 -24.86
C SER A 434 -6.00 -21.50 -23.71
N ILE A 435 -4.69 -21.69 -23.50
CA ILE A 435 -3.90 -20.99 -22.49
C ILE A 435 -3.83 -19.50 -22.79
N VAL A 436 -3.54 -19.10 -24.02
CA VAL A 436 -3.52 -17.69 -24.42
C VAL A 436 -4.88 -17.03 -24.13
N ARG A 437 -5.98 -17.69 -24.49
CA ARG A 437 -7.34 -17.19 -24.23
C ARG A 437 -7.64 -17.10 -22.73
N MET A 438 -7.27 -18.12 -21.96
CA MET A 438 -7.43 -18.15 -20.51
C MET A 438 -6.66 -17.00 -19.85
N ARG A 439 -5.38 -16.82 -20.19
CA ARG A 439 -4.54 -15.76 -19.64
C ARG A 439 -5.09 -14.38 -19.96
N ARG A 440 -5.62 -14.17 -21.17
CA ARG A 440 -6.30 -12.92 -21.54
C ARG A 440 -7.56 -12.66 -20.71
N ARG A 441 -8.38 -13.70 -20.48
CA ARG A 441 -9.61 -13.61 -19.68
C ARG A 441 -9.32 -13.27 -18.20
N LEU A 442 -8.27 -13.86 -17.66
CA LEU A 442 -7.90 -13.74 -16.24
C LEU A 442 -6.93 -12.58 -15.95
N ALA A 443 -6.57 -11.78 -16.96
CA ALA A 443 -5.61 -10.68 -16.84
C ALA A 443 -6.09 -9.51 -15.98
N ASN A 444 -7.39 -9.36 -15.73
CA ASN A 444 -7.96 -8.24 -14.98
C ASN A 444 -8.02 -8.47 -13.46
N HIS A 445 -7.50 -9.60 -12.95
CA HIS A 445 -7.49 -9.98 -11.52
C HIS A 445 -8.85 -9.97 -10.79
N ARG A 446 -9.98 -9.86 -11.53
CA ARG A 446 -11.35 -9.83 -10.96
C ARG A 446 -11.90 -11.21 -10.58
N TRP A 447 -11.17 -12.26 -10.93
CA TRP A 447 -11.55 -13.65 -10.67
C TRP A 447 -11.15 -14.10 -9.26
N VAL A 448 -11.75 -15.20 -8.79
CA VAL A 448 -11.54 -15.75 -7.44
C VAL A 448 -10.68 -17.02 -7.54
N MET A 449 -9.73 -17.16 -6.62
CA MET A 449 -8.88 -18.36 -6.54
C MET A 449 -9.76 -19.59 -6.27
N GLY A 450 -9.64 -20.62 -7.11
CA GLY A 450 -10.43 -21.87 -7.00
C GLY A 450 -11.76 -21.87 -7.77
N SER A 451 -12.12 -20.79 -8.48
CA SER A 451 -13.32 -20.75 -9.33
C SER A 451 -13.07 -21.12 -10.80
N VAL A 452 -11.85 -21.54 -11.15
CA VAL A 452 -11.40 -21.79 -12.53
C VAL A 452 -10.95 -23.23 -12.67
#